data_AF-A0A5S3V3J9-F1
#
_entry.id   AF-A0A5S3V3J9-F1
#
_cell.length_a   1.000
_cell.length_b   1.000
_cell.length_c   1.000
_cell.angle_alpha   90.00
_cell.angle_beta   90.00
_cell.angle_gamma   90.00
#
_symmetry.space_group_name_H-M   'P 1'
#
loop_
_entity.id
_entity.type
_entity.pdbx_description
1 polymer ?
#
loop_
_entity_poly.entity_id
_entity_poly.type
_entity_poly.pdbx_seq_one_letter_code
_entity_poly.pdbx_strand_id
1 'polypeptide(L)' 'MNGRVKLNTQRLKELRRNMGLSQEKLACACQDKSLCVSIATLKRAECGLNVYHRTARELALFYQIPVYDLLCDTL' A
#
# COMPACT_ATOMS: atom_id res chain seq x y z
N MET A 1 -19.16 -10.56 1.24
CA MET A 1 -18.57 -9.22 1.00
C MET A 1 -17.08 -9.38 0.74
N ASN A 2 -16.57 -8.92 -0.42
CA ASN A 2 -15.27 -9.36 -0.96
C ASN A 2 -14.00 -8.80 -0.26
N GLY A 3 -14.10 -8.08 0.87
CA GLY A 3 -12.97 -7.72 1.74
C GLY A 3 -11.80 -6.98 1.09
N ARG A 4 -12.00 -6.48 -0.13
CA ARG A 4 -10.97 -5.90 -1.00
C ARG A 4 -11.32 -4.46 -1.32
N VAL A 5 -10.30 -3.63 -1.38
CA VAL A 5 -10.39 -2.19 -1.57
C VAL A 5 -9.44 -1.75 -2.68
N LYS A 6 -9.79 -0.66 -3.34
CA LYS A 6 -8.90 0.04 -4.28
C LYS A 6 -8.16 1.13 -3.52
N LEU A 7 -6.85 1.20 -3.71
CA LEU A 7 -6.01 2.23 -3.10
C LEU A 7 -5.75 3.36 -4.08
N ASN A 8 -5.49 4.55 -3.55
CA ASN A 8 -5.03 5.70 -4.32
C ASN A 8 -3.60 5.42 -4.83
N THR A 9 -3.49 5.04 -6.10
CA THR A 9 -2.23 4.62 -6.73
C THR A 9 -1.21 5.75 -6.81
N GLN A 10 -1.68 6.98 -7.04
CA GLN A 10 -0.84 8.15 -7.10
C GLN A 10 -0.24 8.43 -5.72
N ARG A 11 -1.07 8.45 -4.68
CA ARG A 11 -0.63 8.65 -3.30
C ARG A 11 0.38 7.61 -2.84
N LEU A 12 0.16 6.33 -3.16
CA LEU A 12 1.11 5.25 -2.85
C LEU A 12 2.47 5.48 -3.50
N LYS A 13 2.49 5.85 -4.79
CA LYS A 13 3.73 6.12 -5.52
C LYS A 13 4.46 7.35 -4.98
N GLU A 14 3.73 8.40 -4.63
CA GLU A 14 4.29 9.61 -4.01
C GLU A 14 4.95 9.29 -2.67
N LEU A 15 4.23 8.63 -1.75
CA LEU A 15 4.77 8.25 -0.45
C LEU A 15 6.02 7.37 -0.58
N ARG A 16 6.00 6.38 -1.48
CA ARG A 16 7.16 5.53 -1.75
C ARG A 16 8.36 6.32 -2.28
N ARG A 17 8.12 7.20 -3.27
CA ARG A 17 9.17 8.01 -3.91
C ARG A 17 9.77 9.04 -2.94
N ASN A 18 8.96 9.62 -2.05
CA ASN A 18 9.43 10.58 -1.05
C ASN A 18 10.39 9.95 -0.04
N MET A 19 10.30 8.64 0.19
CA MET A 19 11.29 7.89 0.98
C MET A 19 12.47 7.37 0.16
N GLY A 20 12.51 7.63 -1.16
CA GLY A 20 13.57 7.15 -2.04
C GLY A 20 13.56 5.64 -2.30
N LEU A 21 12.43 4.93 -2.10
CA LEU A 21 12.38 3.48 -2.21
C LEU A 21 11.91 3.01 -3.60
N SER A 22 12.53 1.93 -4.10
CA SER A 22 11.93 1.11 -5.16
C SER A 22 10.76 0.29 -4.59
N GLN A 23 9.97 -0.35 -5.45
CA GLN A 23 8.90 -1.25 -4.98
C GLN A 23 9.49 -2.42 -4.17
N GLU A 24 10.59 -3.00 -4.64
CA GLU A 24 11.30 -4.10 -3.97
C GLU A 24 11.81 -3.66 -2.60
N LYS A 25 12.43 -2.48 -2.52
CA LYS A 25 12.93 -1.94 -1.25
C LYS A 25 11.80 -1.64 -0.26
N LEU A 26 10.65 -1.14 -0.72
CA LEU A 26 9.48 -0.97 0.14
C LEU A 26 8.95 -2.31 0.65
N ALA A 27 8.85 -3.32 -0.21
CA ALA A 27 8.44 -4.66 0.21
C ALA A 27 9.40 -5.27 1.24
N CYS A 28 10.71 -5.07 1.09
CA CYS A 28 11.69 -5.46 2.11
C CYS A 28 11.47 -4.70 3.43
N ALA A 29 11.34 -3.37 3.38
CA ALA A 29 11.12 -2.56 4.58
C ALA A 29 9.82 -2.91 5.33
N CYS A 30 8.77 -3.30 4.61
CA CYS A 30 7.55 -3.83 5.21
C CYS A 30 7.80 -5.16 5.93
N GLN A 31 8.56 -6.08 5.31
CA GLN A 31 8.91 -7.37 5.90
C GLN A 31 9.78 -7.21 7.15
N ASP A 32 10.74 -6.28 7.15
CA ASP A 32 11.58 -5.96 8.32
C ASP A 32 10.75 -5.49 9.52
N LYS A 33 9.56 -4.92 9.27
CA LYS A 33 8.56 -4.51 10.27
C LYS A 33 7.49 -5.58 10.54
N SER A 34 7.69 -6.81 10.08
CA SER A 34 6.73 -7.92 10.19
C SER A 34 5.35 -7.64 9.56
N LEU A 35 5.30 -6.80 8.52
CA LEU A 35 4.08 -6.52 7.77
C LEU A 35 3.95 -7.46 6.56
N CYS A 36 2.76 -7.98 6.32
CA CYS A 36 2.45 -8.93 5.24
C CYS A 36 2.28 -8.28 3.85
N VAL A 37 3.20 -7.39 3.48
CA VAL A 37 3.20 -6.69 2.19
C VAL A 37 4.32 -7.23 1.30
N SER A 38 3.97 -8.17 0.41
CA SER A 38 4.90 -8.69 -0.60
C SER A 38 5.04 -7.75 -1.80
N ILE A 39 6.12 -7.91 -2.57
CA ILE A 39 6.34 -7.17 -3.83
C ILE A 39 5.19 -7.34 -4.83
N ALA A 40 4.60 -8.54 -4.93
CA ALA A 40 3.46 -8.80 -5.82
C ALA A 40 2.21 -8.03 -5.37
N THR A 41 1.99 -7.92 -4.06
CA THR A 41 0.88 -7.15 -3.49
C THR A 41 1.08 -5.66 -3.70
N LEU A 42 2.31 -5.17 -3.54
CA LEU A 42 2.63 -3.76 -3.79
C LEU A 42 2.48 -3.39 -5.27
N LYS A 43 2.95 -4.23 -6.20
CA LYS A 43 2.72 -4.05 -7.64
C LYS A 43 1.24 -3.98 -7.97
N ARG A 44 0.44 -4.89 -7.40
CA ARG A 44 -1.01 -4.90 -7.55
C ARG A 44 -1.63 -3.58 -7.08
N ALA A 45 -1.25 -3.12 -5.89
CA ALA A 45 -1.72 -1.85 -5.32
C ALA A 45 -1.34 -0.64 -6.21
N GLU A 46 -0.08 -0.53 -6.63
CA GLU A 46 0.39 0.61 -7.43
C GLU A 46 -0.09 0.59 -8.89
N CYS A 47 -0.56 -0.56 -9.39
CA CYS A 47 -1.25 -0.69 -10.67
C CYS A 47 -2.77 -0.44 -10.56
N GLY A 48 -3.30 -0.15 -9.37
CA GLY A 48 -4.71 0.19 -9.17
C GLY A 48 -5.66 -0.99 -9.12
N LEU A 49 -5.13 -2.19 -8.92
CA LEU A 49 -5.91 -3.40 -8.72
C LEU A 49 -6.31 -3.55 -7.24
N ASN A 50 -7.47 -4.17 -7.02
CA ASN A 50 -8.01 -4.35 -5.67
C ASN A 50 -7.12 -5.27 -4.80
N VAL A 51 -6.78 -4.79 -3.61
CA VAL A 51 -6.03 -5.51 -2.58
C VAL A 51 -6.91 -5.78 -1.37
N TYR A 52 -6.51 -6.68 -0.47
CA TYR A 52 -7.25 -6.91 0.77
C TYR A 52 -7.20 -5.68 1.67
N HIS A 53 -8.26 -5.46 2.46
CA HIS A 53 -8.30 -4.39 3.45
C HIS A 53 -7.14 -4.48 4.47
N ARG A 54 -6.64 -5.69 4.76
CA ARG A 54 -5.44 -5.88 5.58
C ARG A 54 -4.21 -5.20 4.97
N THR A 55 -4.05 -5.28 3.65
CA THR A 55 -2.93 -4.66 2.93
C THR A 55 -3.02 -3.14 3.00
N ALA A 56 -4.23 -2.58 2.88
CA ALA A 56 -4.46 -1.15 3.07
C ALA A 56 -4.01 -0.71 4.47
N ARG A 57 -4.40 -1.46 5.50
CA ARG A 57 -4.02 -1.20 6.89
C ARG A 57 -2.53 -1.32 7.13
N GLU A 58 -1.86 -2.35 6.58
CA GLU A 58 -0.42 -2.52 6.74
C GLU A 58 0.39 -1.44 6.04
N LEU A 59 -0.02 -1.02 4.84
CA LEU A 59 0.61 0.11 4.15
C LEU A 59 0.39 1.42 4.94
N ALA A 60 -0.82 1.66 5.44
CA ALA A 60 -1.12 2.83 6.27
C ALA A 60 -0.26 2.85 7.54
N LEU A 61 -0.10 1.69 8.20
CA LEU A 61 0.78 1.51 9.35
C LEU A 61 2.25 1.75 9.00
N PHE A 62 2.72 1.26 7.85
CA PHE A 62 4.09 1.51 7.39
C PHE A 62 4.37 3.00 7.20
N TYR A 63 3.44 3.71 6.55
CA TYR A 63 3.54 5.14 6.26
C TYR A 63 3.17 6.05 7.43
N GLN A 64 2.67 5.50 8.54
CA GLN A 64 2.19 6.25 9.70
C GLN A 64 1.10 7.27 9.34
N ILE A 65 0.16 6.85 8.49
CA ILE A 65 -0.99 7.65 8.08
C ILE A 65 -2.30 6.89 8.34
N PRO A 66 -3.45 7.57 8.44
CA PRO A 66 -4.73 6.91 8.52
C PRO A 66 -5.02 6.07 7.26
N VAL A 67 -5.73 4.95 7.42
CA VAL A 67 -6.03 4.05 6.28
C VAL A 67 -6.88 4.72 5.20
N TYR A 68 -7.77 5.65 5.57
CA TYR A 68 -8.63 6.35 4.64
C TYR A 68 -7.83 7.25 3.66
N ASP A 69 -6.67 7.76 4.06
CA ASP A 69 -5.76 8.54 3.18
C ASP A 69 -5.18 7.69 2.03
N LEU A 70 -5.22 6.36 2.16
CA LEU A 70 -4.79 5.44 1.11
C LEU A 70 -5.95 4.89 0.29
N LEU A 71 -7.19 5.04 0.73
CA LEU A 71 -8.34 4.57 -0.03
C LEU A 71 -8.56 5.49 -1.23
N CYS A 72 -8.99 4.91 -2.34
CA CYS A 72 -9.48 5.71 -3.45
C CYS A 72 -10.86 6.23 -3.06
N ASP A 73 -11.07 7.55 -3.04
CA ASP A 73 -12.41 8.11 -2.89
C ASP A 73 -13.31 7.52 -3.99
N THR A 74 -14.33 6.78 -3.57
CA THR A 74 -15.51 6.57 -4.39
C THR A 74 -16.33 7.84 -4.30
N LEU A 75 -16.13 8.74 -5.28
CA LEU A 75 -17.19 9.67 -5.69
C LEU A 75 -18.37 8.88 -6.22
#